data_AF-A0A3D2TGX5-F1
#
_entry.id   AF-A0A3D2TGX5-F1
#
_cell.length_a   1.000
_cell.length_b   1.000
_cell.length_c   1.000
_cell.angle_alpha   90.00
_cell.angle_beta   90.00
_cell.angle_gamma   90.00
#
_symmetry.space_group_name_H-M   'P 1'
#
loop_
_entity.id
_entity.type
_entity.pdbx_description
1 polymer ?
#
loop_
_entity_poly.entity_id
_entity_poly.type
_entity_poly.pdbx_seq_one_letter_code
_entity_poly.pdbx_strand_id
1 'polypeptide(L)'
;MNFSSTLPSPNTPSSDFTTLDTFIEAYRKRTAGSQRFADEHRATHVDKSSIGLGGSGQTSTLAYPIVIDRAEGARLWDIDGNQYVDILQGLGANLFGHNPDFVRQAIAERLQTGFPIGVQTKLVGEVAQQLVRLTGMPRILFSNTGTEAIMTAIRVARAKTRRAKIAVFTDSYHGHTDTVLMRAPIAEYARKKLVRSLSNRRWWSPLASLFQGKLIAGSAPASAG
;
A
#
# COMPACT_ATOMS: atom_id res chain seq x y z
N MET A 1 -22.58 33.20 -5.16
CA MET A 1 -22.02 32.55 -6.36
C MET A 1 -22.93 31.37 -6.69
N ASN A 2 -23.69 31.48 -7.77
CA ASN A 2 -24.63 30.44 -8.22
C ASN A 2 -23.83 29.30 -8.85
N PHE A 3 -23.85 28.12 -8.24
CA PHE A 3 -23.38 26.90 -8.88
C PHE A 3 -24.45 26.47 -9.90
N SER A 4 -24.23 26.84 -11.16
CA SER A 4 -24.98 26.31 -12.29
C SER A 4 -24.76 24.80 -12.37
N SER A 5 -25.74 24.04 -11.88
CA SER A 5 -25.73 22.58 -11.88
C SER A 5 -26.13 22.04 -13.25
N THR A 6 -25.18 22.01 -14.18
CA THR A 6 -25.24 21.14 -15.35
C THR A 6 -23.96 20.33 -15.39
N LEU A 7 -23.87 19.35 -14.49
CA LEU A 7 -22.97 18.23 -14.71
C LEU A 7 -23.42 17.56 -16.02
N PRO A 8 -22.52 17.28 -16.98
CA PRO A 8 -22.88 16.47 -18.13
C PRO A 8 -23.46 15.15 -17.60
N SER A 9 -24.59 14.73 -18.19
CA SER A 9 -25.19 13.44 -17.89
C SER A 9 -24.09 12.38 -17.95
N PRO A 10 -23.96 11.49 -16.95
CA PRO A 10 -23.05 10.36 -17.08
C PRO A 10 -23.46 9.64 -18.35
N ASN A 11 -22.55 9.57 -19.32
CA ASN A 11 -22.73 8.74 -20.51
C ASN A 11 -23.21 7.38 -20.01
N THR A 12 -24.45 7.03 -20.36
CA THR A 12 -25.01 5.72 -20.04
C THR A 12 -24.02 4.70 -20.59
N PRO A 13 -23.44 3.79 -19.77
CA PRO A 13 -22.52 2.81 -20.29
C PRO A 13 -23.33 1.87 -21.18
N SER A 14 -23.25 2.05 -22.50
CA SER A 14 -23.85 1.17 -23.49
C SER A 14 -22.98 -0.07 -23.67
N SER A 15 -22.82 -0.87 -22.63
CA SER A 15 -22.13 -2.16 -22.73
C SER A 15 -22.70 -3.14 -21.71
N ASP A 16 -23.59 -4.01 -22.18
CA ASP A 16 -24.01 -5.22 -21.47
C ASP A 16 -22.75 -6.06 -21.18
N PHE A 17 -22.22 -5.98 -19.96
CA PHE A 17 -21.17 -6.87 -19.46
C PHE A 17 -21.75 -8.22 -19.05
N THR A 18 -22.58 -8.81 -19.90
CA THR A 18 -23.32 -10.04 -19.59
C THR A 18 -22.43 -11.27 -19.51
N THR A 19 -21.20 -11.22 -20.04
CA THR A 19 -20.20 -12.30 -19.90
C THR A 19 -18.80 -11.77 -19.60
N LEU A 20 -17.96 -12.61 -18.99
CA LEU A 20 -16.55 -12.30 -18.73
C LEU A 20 -15.80 -11.96 -20.02
N ASP A 21 -16.10 -12.64 -21.13
CA ASP A 21 -15.45 -12.39 -22.43
C ASP A 21 -15.77 -10.99 -22.97
N THR A 22 -17.04 -10.57 -22.88
CA THR A 22 -17.43 -9.20 -23.29
C THR A 22 -16.76 -8.13 -22.44
N PHE A 23 -16.57 -8.38 -21.15
CA PHE A 23 -15.81 -7.50 -20.27
C PHE A 23 -14.33 -7.45 -20.64
N ILE A 24 -13.69 -8.60 -20.86
CA ILE A 24 -12.28 -8.68 -21.23
C ILE A 24 -12.02 -7.89 -22.50
N GLU A 25 -12.84 -8.09 -23.53
CA GLU A 25 -12.67 -7.39 -24.81
C GLU A 25 -12.86 -5.87 -24.66
N ALA A 26 -13.91 -5.44 -23.97
CA ALA A 26 -14.17 -4.03 -23.72
C ALA A 26 -13.05 -3.37 -22.90
N TYR A 27 -12.54 -4.04 -21.87
CA TYR A 27 -11.42 -3.56 -21.06
C TYR A 27 -10.16 -3.40 -21.92
N ARG A 28 -9.78 -4.45 -22.65
CA ARG A 28 -8.58 -4.44 -23.52
C ARG A 28 -8.65 -3.37 -24.60
N LYS A 29 -9.83 -3.18 -25.20
CA LYS A 29 -10.05 -2.10 -26.16
C LYS A 29 -9.85 -0.72 -25.53
N ARG A 30 -10.34 -0.54 -24.30
CA ARG A 30 -10.25 0.73 -23.57
C ARG A 30 -8.83 1.06 -23.11
N THR A 31 -8.01 0.05 -22.80
CA THR A 31 -6.66 0.21 -22.22
C THR A 31 -5.59 -0.40 -23.13
N ALA A 32 -5.77 -0.30 -24.44
CA ALA A 32 -4.95 -0.98 -25.44
C ALA A 32 -3.50 -0.48 -25.45
N GLY A 33 -3.28 0.81 -25.19
CA GLY A 33 -1.97 1.42 -25.03
C GLY A 33 -1.25 0.89 -23.81
N SER A 34 -1.93 0.78 -22.67
CA SER A 34 -1.36 0.17 -21.46
C SER A 34 -0.92 -1.28 -21.70
N GLN A 35 -1.73 -2.06 -22.43
CA GLN A 35 -1.36 -3.42 -22.83
C GLN A 35 -0.10 -3.43 -23.70
N ARG A 36 -0.06 -2.63 -24.77
CA ARG A 36 1.11 -2.54 -25.67
C ARG A 36 2.37 -2.12 -24.93
N PHE A 37 2.27 -1.11 -24.07
CA PHE A 37 3.39 -0.65 -23.26
C PHE A 37 3.95 -1.77 -22.38
N ALA A 38 3.09 -2.53 -21.71
CA ALA A 38 3.51 -3.67 -20.91
C ALA A 38 4.18 -4.75 -21.77
N ASP A 39 3.63 -5.07 -22.94
CA ASP A 39 4.17 -6.09 -23.85
C ASP A 39 5.55 -5.70 -24.40
N GLU A 40 5.73 -4.43 -24.80
CA GLU A 40 7.00 -3.89 -25.31
C GLU A 40 8.12 -3.92 -24.25
N HIS A 41 7.80 -3.65 -22.99
CA HIS A 41 8.80 -3.49 -21.93
C HIS A 41 8.96 -4.72 -21.04
N ARG A 42 8.12 -5.75 -21.18
CA ARG A 42 8.13 -6.94 -20.31
C ARG A 42 9.49 -7.65 -20.27
N ALA A 43 10.25 -7.61 -21.36
CA ALA A 43 11.57 -8.26 -21.43
C ALA A 43 12.64 -7.54 -20.61
N THR A 44 12.51 -6.24 -20.38
CA THR A 44 13.54 -5.40 -19.75
C THR A 44 13.11 -4.85 -18.40
N HIS A 45 11.80 -4.81 -18.10
CA HIS A 45 11.27 -4.25 -16.88
C HIS A 45 10.38 -5.24 -16.12
N VAL A 46 10.88 -5.71 -14.97
CA VAL A 46 10.09 -6.52 -14.03
C VAL A 46 9.25 -5.57 -13.18
N ASP A 47 8.03 -5.30 -13.63
CA ASP A 47 7.12 -4.41 -12.93
C ASP A 47 6.44 -5.10 -11.73
N LYS A 48 6.83 -4.71 -10.52
CA LYS A 48 6.21 -5.17 -9.28
C LYS A 48 4.79 -4.65 -9.06
N SER A 49 4.35 -3.62 -9.79
CA SER A 49 2.97 -3.11 -9.73
C SER A 49 1.96 -4.15 -10.25
N SER A 50 2.44 -5.09 -11.07
CA SER A 50 1.67 -6.26 -11.50
C SER A 50 1.43 -7.28 -10.37
N ILE A 51 2.12 -7.17 -9.23
CA ILE A 51 1.94 -8.06 -8.07
C ILE A 51 0.53 -7.82 -7.50
N GLY A 52 -0.36 -8.76 -7.76
CA GLY A 52 -1.78 -8.70 -7.38
C GLY A 52 -2.73 -8.67 -8.58
N LEU A 53 -2.24 -8.35 -9.78
CA LEU A 53 -2.99 -8.47 -11.05
C LEU A 53 -2.94 -9.91 -11.62
N GLY A 54 -2.63 -10.90 -10.78
CA GLY A 54 -2.49 -12.30 -11.16
C GLY A 54 -3.81 -12.90 -11.62
N GLY A 55 -4.12 -12.75 -12.90
CA GLY A 55 -5.21 -13.46 -13.56
C GLY A 55 -4.81 -14.90 -13.85
N SER A 56 -5.73 -15.84 -13.62
CA SER A 56 -5.61 -17.22 -14.08
C SER A 56 -6.69 -17.53 -15.11
N GLY A 57 -6.42 -18.51 -15.98
CA GLY A 57 -7.34 -18.87 -17.06
C GLY A 57 -7.64 -17.68 -17.98
N GLN A 58 -8.93 -17.41 -18.18
CA GLN A 58 -9.43 -16.39 -19.11
C GLN A 58 -8.96 -14.95 -18.78
N THR A 59 -8.70 -14.67 -17.50
CA THR A 59 -8.29 -13.33 -17.04
C THR A 59 -6.80 -13.04 -17.19
N SER A 60 -6.00 -14.03 -17.60
CA SER A 60 -4.55 -13.84 -17.82
C SER A 60 -4.25 -12.74 -18.84
N THR A 61 -5.14 -12.54 -19.81
CA THR A 61 -5.03 -11.48 -20.82
C THR A 61 -5.25 -10.07 -20.27
N LEU A 62 -5.73 -9.93 -19.03
CA LEU A 62 -5.86 -8.66 -18.31
C LEU A 62 -4.67 -8.37 -17.40
N ALA A 63 -3.67 -9.26 -17.36
CA ALA A 63 -2.52 -9.15 -16.47
C ALA A 63 -1.48 -8.15 -17.00
N TYR A 64 -1.87 -6.87 -17.03
CA TYR A 64 -0.99 -5.74 -17.27
C TYR A 64 -1.43 -4.53 -16.44
N PRO A 65 -0.49 -3.73 -15.93
CA PRO A 65 -0.83 -2.51 -15.19
C PRO A 65 -1.38 -1.43 -16.13
N ILE A 66 -2.25 -0.58 -15.59
CA ILE A 66 -2.66 0.65 -16.26
C ILE A 66 -1.53 1.67 -16.16
N VAL A 67 -1.14 2.22 -17.31
CA VAL A 67 -0.01 3.15 -17.41
C VAL A 67 -0.54 4.58 -17.35
N ILE A 68 -0.20 5.28 -16.27
CA ILE A 68 -0.66 6.65 -16.00
C ILE A 68 0.28 7.66 -16.66
N ASP A 69 -0.28 8.60 -17.42
CA ASP A 69 0.43 9.73 -18.03
C ASP A 69 0.39 10.98 -17.13
N ARG A 70 -0.77 11.26 -16.54
CA ARG A 70 -0.99 12.46 -15.73
C ARG A 70 -1.76 12.16 -14.45
N ALA A 71 -1.45 12.93 -13.40
CA ALA A 71 -2.13 12.87 -12.12
C ALA A 71 -2.31 14.29 -11.54
N GLU A 72 -3.50 14.62 -11.05
CA GLU A 72 -3.81 15.91 -10.44
C GLU A 72 -5.04 15.83 -9.52
N GLY A 73 -4.93 16.35 -8.31
CA GLY A 73 -5.95 16.23 -7.28
C GLY A 73 -6.32 14.77 -7.05
N ALA A 74 -7.61 14.45 -7.09
CA ALA A 74 -8.09 13.08 -6.92
C ALA A 74 -8.16 12.27 -8.23
N ARG A 75 -7.53 12.72 -9.32
CA ARG A 75 -7.73 12.17 -10.66
C ARG A 75 -6.43 11.69 -11.30
N LEU A 76 -6.56 10.62 -12.08
CA LEU A 76 -5.52 10.05 -12.92
C LEU A 76 -6.00 10.01 -14.37
N TRP A 77 -5.07 10.16 -15.30
CA TRP A 77 -5.28 9.99 -16.73
C TRP A 77 -4.25 8.99 -17.25
N ASP A 78 -4.72 7.91 -17.88
CA ASP A 78 -3.83 6.93 -18.50
C ASP A 78 -3.37 7.37 -19.90
N ILE A 79 -2.40 6.63 -20.45
CA ILE A 79 -1.86 6.87 -21.81
C ILE A 79 -2.88 6.63 -22.93
N ASP A 80 -4.02 6.02 -22.63
CA ASP A 80 -5.14 5.80 -23.54
C ASP A 80 -6.18 6.94 -23.46
N GLY A 81 -5.97 7.93 -22.59
CA GLY A 81 -6.85 9.09 -22.38
C GLY A 81 -8.03 8.81 -21.42
N ASN A 82 -8.06 7.65 -20.77
CA ASN A 82 -9.07 7.35 -19.76
C ASN A 82 -8.82 8.14 -18.49
N GLN A 83 -9.89 8.70 -17.91
CA GLN A 83 -9.84 9.38 -16.64
C GLN A 83 -10.40 8.51 -15.52
N TYR A 84 -9.71 8.52 -14.37
CA TYR A 84 -10.09 7.78 -13.16
C TYR A 84 -10.23 8.73 -11.97
N VAL A 85 -11.14 8.39 -11.06
CA VAL A 85 -11.09 8.90 -9.69
C VAL A 85 -10.22 7.94 -8.90
N ASP A 86 -9.08 8.44 -8.41
CA ASP A 86 -8.15 7.63 -7.64
C ASP A 86 -8.57 7.59 -6.17
N ILE A 87 -9.00 6.41 -5.73
CA ILE A 87 -9.36 6.15 -4.34
C ILE A 87 -8.24 5.49 -3.54
N LEU A 88 -7.14 5.09 -4.21
CA LEU A 88 -5.96 4.51 -3.57
C LEU A 88 -5.01 5.60 -3.09
N GLN A 89 -4.92 6.72 -3.82
CA GLN A 89 -4.17 7.92 -3.45
C GLN A 89 -2.73 7.60 -3.00
N GLY A 90 -2.00 6.87 -3.86
CA GLY A 90 -0.63 6.44 -3.55
C GLY A 90 -0.56 5.52 -2.32
N LEU A 91 -1.54 4.61 -2.16
CA LEU A 91 -1.71 3.75 -0.99
C LEU A 91 -1.81 4.54 0.32
N GLY A 92 -2.45 5.71 0.25
CA GLY A 92 -2.64 6.64 1.36
C GLY A 92 -1.53 7.69 1.54
N ALA A 93 -0.45 7.65 0.75
CA ALA A 93 0.62 8.65 0.83
C ALA A 93 0.18 10.03 0.31
N ASN A 94 -0.71 10.08 -0.68
CA ASN A 94 -1.17 11.32 -1.32
C ASN A 94 -2.40 11.86 -0.60
N LEU A 95 -2.24 12.22 0.69
CA LEU A 95 -3.35 12.70 1.52
C LEU A 95 -4.07 13.92 0.90
N PHE A 96 -3.33 14.80 0.22
CA PHE A 96 -3.84 16.02 -0.39
C PHE A 96 -4.09 15.89 -1.90
N GLY A 97 -4.14 14.67 -2.42
CA GLY A 97 -4.20 14.42 -3.86
C GLY A 97 -2.84 14.47 -4.53
N HIS A 98 -2.86 14.27 -5.84
CA HIS A 98 -1.71 14.37 -6.72
C HIS A 98 -1.39 15.83 -7.05
N ASN A 99 -0.10 16.18 -7.08
CA ASN A 99 0.40 17.51 -7.46
C ASN A 99 -0.25 18.72 -6.73
N PRO A 100 -0.39 18.70 -5.39
CA PRO A 100 -1.01 19.82 -4.67
C PRO A 100 -0.12 21.07 -4.71
N ASP A 101 -0.75 22.23 -4.89
CA ASP A 101 -0.06 23.51 -5.16
C ASP A 101 1.02 23.85 -4.14
N PHE A 102 0.74 23.68 -2.85
CA PHE A 102 1.69 24.01 -1.78
C PHE A 102 2.94 23.12 -1.79
N VAL A 103 2.82 21.85 -2.18
CA VAL A 103 3.97 20.94 -2.33
C VAL A 103 4.77 21.33 -3.57
N ARG A 104 4.08 21.55 -4.69
CA ARG A 104 4.71 21.96 -5.95
C ARG A 104 5.51 23.25 -5.77
N GLN A 105 4.93 24.25 -5.12
CA GLN A 105 5.59 25.52 -4.84
C GLN A 105 6.81 25.32 -3.92
N ALA A 106 6.69 24.57 -2.82
CA ALA A 106 7.80 24.31 -1.92
C ALA A 106 8.98 23.60 -2.62
N ILE A 107 8.69 22.66 -3.52
CA ILE A 107 9.71 22.00 -4.35
C ILE A 107 10.36 23.02 -5.30
N ALA A 108 9.57 23.83 -6.01
CA ALA A 108 10.08 24.84 -6.95
C ALA A 108 11.00 25.87 -6.27
N GLU A 109 10.62 26.34 -5.09
CA GLU A 109 11.45 27.22 -4.25
C GLU A 109 12.74 26.52 -3.82
N ARG A 110 12.66 25.26 -3.41
CA ARG A 110 13.85 24.51 -2.98
C ARG A 110 14.84 24.32 -4.13
N LEU A 111 14.35 24.07 -5.35
CA LEU A 111 15.19 23.93 -6.54
C LEU A 111 16.08 25.15 -6.81
N GLN A 112 15.66 26.36 -6.41
CA GLN A 112 16.49 27.57 -6.53
C GLN A 112 17.76 27.53 -5.67
N THR A 113 17.78 26.72 -4.61
CA THR A 113 18.89 26.65 -3.64
C THR A 113 19.58 25.29 -3.59
N GLY A 114 19.07 24.31 -4.34
CA GLY A 114 19.64 22.97 -4.47
C GLY A 114 19.48 22.07 -3.24
N PHE A 115 20.11 20.89 -3.32
CA PHE A 115 20.08 19.85 -2.29
C PHE A 115 21.51 19.55 -1.80
N PRO A 116 21.87 19.97 -0.58
CA PRO A 116 23.19 19.70 -0.02
C PRO A 116 23.24 18.25 0.48
N ILE A 117 23.40 17.29 -0.44
CA ILE A 117 23.48 15.86 -0.13
C ILE A 117 24.84 15.57 0.53
N GLY A 118 24.83 14.78 1.60
CA GLY A 118 26.03 14.39 2.36
C GLY A 118 26.32 15.27 3.58
N VAL A 119 25.74 16.46 3.66
CA VAL A 119 25.82 17.35 4.84
C VAL A 119 24.42 17.64 5.40
N GLN A 120 24.36 18.27 6.58
CA GLN A 120 23.10 18.61 7.23
C GLN A 120 22.44 19.86 6.60
N THR A 121 21.11 19.93 6.72
CA THR A 121 20.31 21.11 6.36
C THR A 121 19.47 21.56 7.55
N LYS A 122 19.30 22.88 7.71
CA LYS A 122 18.47 23.46 8.78
C LYS A 122 17.03 22.94 8.79
N LEU A 123 16.51 22.56 7.62
CA LEU A 123 15.14 22.02 7.46
C LEU A 123 14.89 20.78 8.31
N VAL A 124 15.92 19.94 8.55
CA VAL A 124 15.76 18.72 9.37
C VAL A 124 15.31 19.07 10.78
N GLY A 125 15.86 20.14 11.38
CA GLY A 125 15.50 20.57 12.73
C GLY A 125 14.07 21.10 12.80
N GLU A 126 13.67 21.92 11.82
CA GLU A 126 12.33 22.50 11.73
C GLU A 126 11.25 21.41 11.58
N VAL A 127 11.46 20.46 10.66
CA VAL A 127 10.54 19.34 10.44
C VAL A 127 10.51 18.39 11.63
N ALA A 128 11.66 18.11 12.27
CA ALA A 128 11.70 17.26 13.46
C ALA A 128 10.85 17.86 14.60
N GLN A 129 10.93 19.17 14.82
CA GLN A 129 10.12 19.85 15.84
C GLN A 129 8.62 19.77 15.55
N GLN A 130 8.21 19.90 14.28
CA GLN A 130 6.81 19.72 13.89
C GLN A 130 6.32 18.30 14.18
N LEU A 131 7.11 17.28 13.86
CA LEU A 131 6.78 15.88 14.11
C LEU A 131 6.76 15.53 15.60
N VAL A 132 7.67 16.08 16.41
CA VAL A 132 7.62 15.96 17.88
C VAL A 132 6.30 16.50 18.42
N ARG A 133 5.86 17.67 17.96
CA ARG A 133 4.56 18.25 18.38
C ARG A 133 3.38 17.40 17.93
N LEU A 134 3.40 16.88 16.70
CA LEU A 134 2.31 16.08 16.15
C LEU A 134 2.18 14.71 16.84
N THR A 135 3.30 14.07 17.15
CA THR A 135 3.32 12.67 17.62
C THR A 135 3.46 12.53 19.14
N GLY A 136 3.90 13.60 19.83
CA GLY A 136 4.27 13.56 21.25
C GLY A 136 5.56 12.78 21.54
N MET A 137 6.26 12.30 20.51
CA MET A 137 7.51 11.55 20.70
C MET A 137 8.67 12.50 21.03
N PRO A 138 9.60 12.12 21.92
CA PRO A 138 10.66 13.01 22.38
C PRO A 138 11.75 13.27 21.32
N ARG A 139 11.93 12.36 20.37
CA ARG A 139 12.97 12.41 19.33
C ARG A 139 12.47 11.77 18.05
N ILE A 140 12.92 12.31 16.93
CA ILE A 140 12.56 11.85 15.58
C ILE A 140 13.84 11.44 14.84
N LEU A 141 13.73 10.39 14.03
CA LEU A 141 14.73 9.98 13.05
C LEU A 141 14.01 9.87 11.70
N PHE A 142 14.65 10.35 10.65
CA PHE A 142 14.13 10.27 9.28
C PHE A 142 14.72 9.07 8.54
N SER A 143 13.91 8.45 7.69
CA SER A 143 14.32 7.40 6.76
C SER A 143 13.67 7.66 5.40
N ASN A 144 14.15 7.00 4.36
CA ASN A 144 13.62 7.19 3.01
C ASN A 144 12.30 6.42 2.81
N THR A 145 12.10 5.31 3.53
CA THR A 145 10.91 4.47 3.41
C THR A 145 10.40 3.97 4.76
N GLY A 146 9.14 3.52 4.79
CA GLY A 146 8.58 2.83 5.95
C GLY A 146 9.31 1.54 6.30
N THR A 147 9.80 0.78 5.32
CA THR A 147 10.60 -0.43 5.54
C THR A 147 11.87 -0.11 6.33
N GLU A 148 12.63 0.91 5.92
CA GLU A 148 13.85 1.30 6.63
C GLU A 148 13.56 1.85 8.04
N ALA A 149 12.43 2.57 8.20
CA ALA A 149 11.99 3.03 9.51
C ALA A 149 11.75 1.85 10.46
N ILE A 150 11.09 0.78 10.00
CA ILE A 150 10.88 -0.45 10.78
C ILE A 150 12.21 -1.18 11.05
N MET A 151 13.09 -1.30 10.05
CA MET A 151 14.42 -1.90 10.24
C MET A 151 15.22 -1.17 11.34
N THR A 152 15.18 0.16 11.31
CA THR A 152 15.84 1.02 12.30
C THR A 152 15.20 0.86 13.67
N ALA A 153 13.87 0.88 13.77
CA ALA A 153 13.15 0.70 15.03
C ALA A 153 13.50 -0.64 15.70
N ILE A 154 13.52 -1.73 14.94
CA ILE A 154 13.92 -3.05 15.44
C ILE A 154 15.36 -3.02 15.95
N ARG A 155 16.28 -2.40 15.21
CA ARG A 155 17.70 -2.30 15.62
C ARG A 155 17.86 -1.50 16.92
N VAL A 156 17.17 -0.38 17.06
CA VAL A 156 17.16 0.44 18.28
C VAL A 156 16.59 -0.35 19.47
N ALA A 157 15.47 -1.05 19.26
CA ALA A 157 14.85 -1.87 20.29
C ALA A 157 15.78 -3.00 20.78
N ARG A 158 16.42 -3.73 19.86
CA ARG A 158 17.41 -4.77 20.19
C ARG A 158 18.63 -4.19 20.90
N ALA A 159 19.17 -3.06 20.43
CA ALA A 159 20.31 -2.41 21.06
C ALA A 159 20.02 -1.99 22.51
N LYS A 160 18.83 -1.45 22.76
CA LYS A 160 18.40 -1.02 24.10
C LYS A 160 18.11 -2.20 25.04
N THR A 161 17.40 -3.21 24.55
CA THR A 161 16.88 -4.30 25.39
C THR A 161 17.80 -5.51 25.47
N ARG A 162 18.75 -5.65 24.54
CA ARG A 162 19.59 -6.83 24.33
C ARG A 162 18.81 -8.12 24.06
N ARG A 163 17.55 -8.03 23.64
CA ARG A 163 16.70 -9.19 23.30
C ARG A 163 16.73 -9.44 21.79
N ALA A 164 16.79 -10.71 21.39
CA ALA A 164 16.81 -11.07 19.96
C ALA A 164 15.41 -11.13 19.32
N LYS A 165 14.42 -11.60 20.08
CA LYS A 165 13.07 -11.86 19.58
C LYS A 165 12.25 -10.58 19.45
N ILE A 166 11.44 -10.51 18.39
CA ILE A 166 10.43 -9.49 18.13
C ILE A 166 9.08 -10.20 17.97
N ALA A 167 8.03 -9.65 18.56
CA ALA A 167 6.66 -10.12 18.34
C ALA A 167 6.04 -9.34 17.18
N VAL A 168 5.40 -10.06 16.27
CA VAL A 168 4.67 -9.50 15.11
C VAL A 168 3.29 -10.15 15.09
N PHE A 169 2.27 -9.40 14.71
CA PHE A 169 0.91 -9.93 14.59
C PHE A 169 0.67 -10.46 13.18
N THR A 170 0.07 -11.65 13.09
CA THR A 170 -0.36 -12.23 11.83
C THR A 170 -1.25 -11.24 11.06
N ASP A 171 -1.09 -11.21 9.74
CA ASP A 171 -1.80 -10.31 8.81
C ASP A 171 -1.40 -8.81 8.92
N SER A 172 -0.37 -8.47 9.69
CA SER A 172 0.22 -7.12 9.70
C SER A 172 1.23 -6.93 8.57
N TYR A 173 1.33 -5.71 8.03
CA TYR A 173 2.34 -5.32 7.06
C TYR A 173 3.29 -4.27 7.65
N HIS A 174 4.59 -4.56 7.65
CA HIS A 174 5.63 -3.68 8.18
C HIS A 174 6.76 -3.44 7.17
N GLY A 175 6.41 -3.41 5.89
CA GLY A 175 7.38 -3.33 4.80
C GLY A 175 7.87 -4.70 4.35
N HIS A 176 8.88 -4.69 3.48
CA HIS A 176 9.41 -5.87 2.79
C HIS A 176 10.80 -6.30 3.30
N THR A 177 11.14 -5.94 4.53
CA THR A 177 12.38 -6.45 5.16
C THR A 177 12.19 -7.88 5.64
N ASP A 178 13.18 -8.73 5.41
CA ASP A 178 13.14 -10.15 5.75
C ASP A 178 12.81 -10.42 7.22
N THR A 179 13.15 -9.47 8.11
CA THR A 179 12.86 -9.60 9.55
C THR A 179 11.36 -9.64 9.87
N VAL A 180 10.52 -9.02 9.03
CA VAL A 180 9.07 -8.90 9.27
C VAL A 180 8.21 -9.41 8.12
N LEU A 181 8.82 -9.82 7.00
CA LEU A 181 8.14 -10.44 5.86
C LEU A 181 7.89 -11.93 6.14
N MET A 182 7.00 -12.20 7.09
CA MET A 182 6.74 -13.54 7.62
C MET A 182 5.31 -13.98 7.35
N ARG A 183 5.12 -15.26 6.99
CA ARG A 183 3.80 -15.87 6.89
C ARG A 183 3.57 -16.79 8.07
N ALA A 184 2.41 -16.67 8.71
CA ALA A 184 2.01 -17.62 9.74
C ALA A 184 2.01 -19.05 9.16
N PRO A 185 2.40 -20.08 9.94
CA PRO A 185 2.30 -21.47 9.51
C PRO A 185 0.86 -21.83 9.15
N ILE A 186 0.67 -22.73 8.18
CA ILE A 186 -0.67 -23.22 7.74
C ILE A 186 -1.49 -23.73 8.93
N ALA A 187 -0.85 -24.35 9.92
CA ALA A 187 -1.48 -24.82 11.15
C ALA A 187 -2.16 -23.68 11.96
N GLU A 188 -1.61 -22.47 11.95
CA GLU A 188 -2.22 -21.31 12.60
C GLU A 188 -3.50 -20.88 11.87
N TYR A 189 -3.48 -20.88 10.54
CA TYR A 189 -4.67 -20.59 9.73
C TYR A 189 -5.77 -21.64 9.93
N ALA A 190 -5.41 -22.93 9.94
CA ALA A 190 -6.34 -24.02 10.23
C ALA A 190 -6.96 -23.87 11.64
N ARG A 191 -6.15 -23.52 12.64
CA ARG A 191 -6.60 -23.25 14.01
C ARG A 191 -7.55 -22.06 14.07
N LYS A 192 -7.22 -20.92 13.44
CA LYS A 192 -8.09 -19.73 13.36
C LYS A 192 -9.43 -20.05 12.70
N LYS A 193 -9.43 -20.82 11.60
CA LYS A 193 -10.65 -21.28 10.92
C LYS A 193 -11.51 -22.15 11.83
N LEU A 194 -10.90 -23.05 12.59
CA LEU A 194 -11.59 -23.89 13.56
C LEU A 194 -12.21 -23.07 14.71
N VAL A 195 -11.44 -22.18 15.32
CA VAL A 195 -11.92 -21.30 16.41
C VAL A 195 -13.10 -20.44 15.94
N ARG A 196 -13.01 -19.85 14.74
CA ARG A 196 -14.10 -19.03 14.17
C ARG A 196 -15.35 -19.86 13.85
N SER A 197 -15.18 -21.08 13.36
CA SER A 197 -16.29 -22.02 13.12
C SER A 197 -17.00 -22.42 14.41
N LEU A 198 -16.23 -22.56 15.49
CA LEU A 198 -16.72 -22.92 16.81
C LEU A 198 -17.37 -21.73 17.55
N SER A 199 -16.81 -20.52 17.43
CA SER A 199 -17.36 -19.31 18.05
C SER A 199 -18.70 -18.84 17.45
N ASN A 200 -18.99 -19.21 16.20
CA ASN A 200 -20.29 -18.94 15.56
C ASN A 200 -21.39 -19.94 15.99
N ARG A 201 -21.08 -20.93 16.85
CA ARG A 201 -22.09 -21.86 17.38
C ARG A 201 -22.63 -21.32 18.71
N ARG A 202 -23.96 -21.19 18.77
CA ARG A 202 -24.78 -20.54 19.82
C ARG A 202 -24.62 -21.07 21.26
N TRP A 203 -23.75 -22.07 21.49
CA TRP A 203 -23.54 -22.79 22.77
C TRP A 203 -22.11 -22.66 23.30
N TRP A 204 -21.26 -21.82 22.68
CA TRP A 204 -19.88 -21.58 23.10
C TRP A 204 -19.81 -20.59 24.26
N SER A 205 -19.79 -21.08 25.51
CA SER A 205 -19.66 -20.18 26.67
C SER A 205 -18.97 -20.71 27.93
N PRO A 206 -18.79 -22.03 28.19
CA PRO A 206 -18.00 -22.44 29.38
C PRO A 206 -16.57 -22.95 29.08
N LEU A 207 -16.31 -23.51 27.89
CA LEU A 207 -15.01 -24.13 27.54
C LEU A 207 -14.04 -23.19 26.81
N ALA A 208 -14.47 -21.99 26.45
CA ALA A 208 -13.68 -21.03 25.68
C ALA A 208 -12.43 -20.54 26.43
N SER A 209 -12.52 -20.39 27.75
CA SER A 209 -11.45 -19.91 28.62
C SER A 209 -10.24 -20.87 28.67
N LEU A 210 -10.47 -22.18 28.52
CA LEU A 210 -9.40 -23.20 28.47
C LEU A 210 -8.55 -23.12 27.20
N PHE A 211 -9.11 -22.59 26.10
CA PHE A 211 -8.38 -22.35 24.85
C PHE A 211 -7.81 -20.93 24.75
N GLN A 212 -8.34 -19.98 25.52
CA GLN A 212 -7.79 -18.62 25.63
C GLN A 212 -6.51 -18.57 26.46
N GLY A 213 -6.29 -19.48 27.42
CA GLY A 213 -5.09 -19.52 28.27
C GLY A 213 -3.76 -19.75 27.55
N LYS A 214 -3.77 -20.12 26.26
CA LYS A 214 -2.58 -20.19 25.39
C LYS A 214 -2.47 -19.04 24.38
N LEU A 215 -3.29 -17.98 24.50
CA LEU A 215 -3.27 -16.82 23.61
C LEU A 215 -2.03 -15.91 23.77
N ILE A 216 -1.23 -16.08 24.82
CA ILE A 216 -0.10 -15.18 25.12
C ILE A 216 1.27 -15.76 24.70
N ALA A 217 1.36 -17.04 24.33
CA ALA A 217 2.65 -17.72 24.07
C ALA A 217 2.85 -18.18 22.62
N GLY A 218 2.25 -17.48 21.65
CA GLY A 218 2.31 -17.80 20.23
C GLY A 218 3.39 -17.03 19.45
N SER A 219 4.49 -16.60 20.06
CA SER A 219 5.61 -16.07 19.26
C SER A 219 6.35 -17.24 18.61
N ALA A 220 6.11 -17.49 17.31
CA ALA A 220 7.07 -18.24 16.53
C ALA A 220 8.38 -17.43 16.52
N PRO A 221 9.54 -18.02 16.87
CA PRO A 221 10.80 -17.32 16.67
C PRO A 221 10.90 -16.98 15.17
N ALA A 222 11.19 -15.73 14.84
CA ALA A 222 11.82 -15.44 13.56
C ALA A 222 13.07 -16.32 13.51
N SER A 223 13.11 -17.25 12.55
CA SER A 223 14.30 -18.05 12.30
C SER A 223 15.47 -17.09 12.10
N ALA A 224 16.60 -17.41 12.71
CA ALA A 224 17.84 -16.67 12.50
C ALA A 224 18.23 -16.80 11.02
N GLY A 225 18.16 -15.68 10.30
CA GLY A 225 19.03 -15.36 9.20
C GLY A 225 20.06 -14.36 9.71
#